data_AF-A0A0S8HFR1-F1
#
_entry.id   AF-A0A0S8HFR1-F1
#
_cell.length_a   1.000
_cell.length_b   1.000
_cell.length_c   1.000
_cell.angle_alpha   90.00
_cell.angle_beta   90.00
_cell.angle_gamma   90.00
#
_symmetry.space_group_name_H-M   'P 1'
#
loop_
_entity.id
_entity.type
_entity.pdbx_description
1 polymer ?
#
loop_
_entity_poly.entity_id
_entity_poly.type
_entity_poly.pdbx_seq_one_letter_code
_entity_poly.pdbx_strand_id
1 'polypeptide(L)'
;MAETDLTQSQADALSGTTDSDTDLSYPAIGESTYYTTVYRLVHRLLTMAKAAGNSLRVYKDGDLSFGVRAGRFMDGDTVRDYPGAAAQSLTNNQTNYIYLTAEATLTVNTSGFPDPSATPHIPLATIVTSSGNYNYTNIADCRPQALFGILDGIGPAARQDLMPNLNITAGGESADKRTITLQARDAGNNDLSQRVLVRVWIATSDYGAPSAAGNTVAVETGTQIEQVVANADYAIESDADGTVEIGITISGAASRYIMAEMDGRVYSSGEVTWAA
;
A
#
# COMPACT_ATOMS: atom_id res chain seq x y z
N MET A 1 7.76 15.50 -37.21
CA MET A 1 7.10 16.81 -37.00
C MET A 1 7.12 17.10 -35.50
N ALA A 2 7.54 18.31 -35.11
CA ALA A 2 7.63 18.72 -33.72
C ALA A 2 6.22 18.83 -33.12
N GLU A 3 6.01 18.21 -31.96
CA GLU A 3 4.71 18.18 -31.27
C GLU A 3 4.29 19.55 -30.70
N THR A 4 5.10 20.60 -30.89
CA THR A 4 4.80 21.98 -30.46
C THR A 4 5.67 23.00 -31.22
N ASP A 5 5.48 23.13 -32.52
CA ASP A 5 5.73 24.42 -33.19
C ASP A 5 4.73 24.53 -34.34
N LEU A 6 3.66 25.30 -34.12
CA LEU A 6 2.83 25.78 -35.21
C LEU A 6 3.73 26.68 -36.06
N THR A 7 3.91 26.35 -37.34
CA THR A 7 4.53 27.28 -38.28
C THR A 7 3.70 28.56 -38.34
N GLN A 8 4.29 29.69 -38.74
CA GLN A 8 3.58 30.96 -38.84
C GLN A 8 2.28 30.82 -39.66
N SER A 9 2.30 30.13 -40.79
CA SER A 9 1.09 29.91 -41.59
C SER A 9 0.06 29.01 -40.92
N GLN A 10 0.47 28.06 -40.07
CA GLN A 10 -0.44 27.21 -39.31
C GLN A 10 -1.05 27.96 -38.13
N ALA A 11 -0.29 28.78 -37.43
CA ALA A 11 -0.81 29.68 -36.40
C ALA A 11 -1.76 30.72 -37.02
N ASP A 12 -1.43 31.24 -38.20
CA ASP A 12 -2.27 32.20 -38.90
C ASP A 12 -3.55 31.56 -39.47
N ALA A 13 -3.51 30.28 -39.85
CA ALA A 13 -4.70 29.53 -40.27
C ALA A 13 -5.70 29.28 -39.13
N LEU A 14 -5.24 29.35 -37.87
CA LEU A 14 -6.13 29.26 -36.69
C LEU A 14 -6.84 30.60 -36.41
N SER A 15 -6.35 31.72 -36.97
CA SER A 15 -6.93 33.06 -36.78
C SER A 15 -8.41 33.12 -37.13
N GLY A 16 -9.25 33.54 -36.19
CA GLY A 16 -10.69 33.68 -36.38
C GLY A 16 -11.45 32.34 -36.46
N THR A 17 -10.78 31.22 -36.20
CA THR A 17 -11.39 29.88 -36.12
C THR A 17 -11.65 29.48 -34.66
N THR A 18 -12.47 28.46 -34.45
CA THR A 18 -12.66 27.84 -33.13
C THR A 18 -12.13 26.42 -33.19
N ASP A 19 -11.28 26.06 -32.22
CA ASP A 19 -10.79 24.69 -32.04
C ASP A 19 -11.94 23.77 -31.60
N SER A 20 -12.28 22.75 -32.39
CA SER A 20 -13.45 21.90 -32.11
C SER A 20 -13.28 20.99 -30.90
N ASP A 21 -12.06 20.73 -30.45
CA ASP A 21 -11.78 19.81 -29.35
C ASP A 21 -11.74 20.53 -27.99
N THR A 22 -11.39 21.83 -28.01
CA THR A 22 -11.28 22.66 -26.80
C THR A 22 -12.32 23.79 -26.74
N ASP A 23 -13.13 23.97 -27.79
CA ASP A 23 -14.12 25.04 -28.01
C ASP A 23 -13.54 26.47 -27.88
N LEU A 24 -12.22 26.59 -28.09
CA LEU A 24 -11.46 27.82 -27.96
C LEU A 24 -11.50 28.62 -29.27
N SER A 25 -12.17 29.77 -29.26
CA SER A 25 -12.14 30.72 -30.37
C SER A 25 -10.84 31.52 -30.39
N TYR A 26 -10.07 31.38 -31.47
CA TYR A 26 -8.85 32.13 -31.71
C TYR A 26 -9.18 33.52 -32.28
N PRO A 27 -8.69 34.63 -31.67
CA PRO A 27 -8.94 35.98 -32.19
C PRO A 27 -8.34 36.18 -33.58
N ALA A 28 -8.98 37.02 -34.40
CA ALA A 28 -8.46 37.36 -35.72
C ALA A 28 -7.15 38.17 -35.62
N ILE A 29 -6.20 37.87 -36.50
CA ILE A 29 -4.92 38.58 -36.56
C ILE A 29 -5.15 40.06 -36.85
N GLY A 30 -4.53 40.90 -36.02
CA GLY A 30 -4.56 42.37 -36.14
C GLY A 30 -5.51 43.08 -35.18
N GLU A 31 -6.36 42.36 -34.43
CA GLU A 31 -7.36 43.00 -33.57
C GLU A 31 -6.89 43.39 -32.16
N SER A 32 -5.70 42.99 -31.69
CA SER A 32 -5.29 43.27 -30.31
C SER A 32 -3.77 43.38 -30.08
N THR A 33 -3.35 44.46 -29.40
CA THR A 33 -1.96 44.73 -28.95
C THR A 33 -1.44 43.74 -27.90
N TYR A 34 -2.28 42.80 -27.43
CA TYR A 34 -1.93 41.84 -26.38
C TYR A 34 -1.34 40.52 -26.89
N TYR A 35 -1.19 40.35 -28.21
CA TYR A 35 -0.64 39.15 -28.85
C TYR A 35 0.61 38.64 -28.11
N THR A 36 1.70 39.41 -28.05
CA THR A 36 2.96 38.95 -27.44
C THR A 36 2.84 38.61 -25.95
N THR A 37 1.98 39.31 -25.19
CA THR A 37 1.80 39.08 -23.75
C THR A 37 1.02 37.79 -23.48
N VAL A 38 0.00 37.51 -24.29
CA VAL A 38 -0.79 36.26 -24.20
C VAL A 38 0.07 35.05 -24.58
N TYR A 39 0.86 35.13 -25.66
CA TYR A 39 1.77 34.04 -26.03
C TYR A 39 2.86 33.78 -24.98
N ARG A 40 3.37 34.83 -24.31
CA ARG A 40 4.29 34.65 -23.17
C ARG A 40 3.64 33.98 -21.97
N LEU A 41 2.37 34.29 -21.69
CA LEU A 41 1.61 33.65 -20.61
C LEU A 41 1.35 32.17 -20.93
N VAL A 42 0.90 31.87 -22.15
CA VAL A 42 0.68 30.49 -22.62
C VAL A 42 2.00 29.70 -22.61
N HIS A 43 3.10 30.27 -23.11
CA HIS A 43 4.40 29.62 -23.07
C HIS A 43 4.87 29.32 -21.63
N ARG A 44 4.68 30.26 -20.69
CA ARG A 44 5.01 30.04 -19.28
C ARG A 44 4.13 28.96 -18.65
N LEU A 45 2.82 28.98 -18.92
CA LEU A 45 1.89 27.96 -18.45
C LEU A 45 2.28 26.58 -18.97
N LEU A 46 2.56 26.46 -20.26
CA LEU A 46 3.03 25.21 -20.87
C LEU A 46 4.38 24.77 -20.31
N THR A 47 5.32 25.69 -20.06
CA THR A 47 6.63 25.38 -19.47
C THR A 47 6.49 24.87 -18.03
N MET A 48 5.61 25.46 -17.23
CA MET A 48 5.29 24.97 -15.89
C MET A 48 4.61 23.61 -15.94
N ALA A 49 3.73 23.39 -16.91
CA ALA A 49 3.06 22.10 -17.11
C ALA A 49 3.98 21.03 -17.71
N LYS A 50 5.12 21.36 -18.36
CA LYS A 50 6.01 20.37 -19.00
C LYS A 50 6.57 19.37 -17.98
N ALA A 51 7.09 19.82 -16.85
CA ALA A 51 7.74 18.92 -15.88
C ALA A 51 6.74 17.94 -15.23
N ALA A 52 5.57 18.44 -14.83
CA ALA A 52 4.54 17.62 -14.18
C ALA A 52 3.68 16.83 -15.19
N GLY A 53 3.40 17.40 -16.36
CA GLY A 53 2.46 16.86 -17.34
C GLY A 53 3.09 16.04 -18.45
N ASN A 54 4.34 16.31 -18.85
CA ASN A 54 4.99 15.61 -19.97
C ASN A 54 5.99 14.54 -19.55
N SER A 55 6.44 14.52 -18.30
CA SER A 55 7.32 13.45 -17.82
C SER A 55 6.62 12.09 -17.96
N LEU A 56 7.30 11.13 -18.60
CA LEU A 56 6.79 9.78 -18.85
C LEU A 56 5.49 9.71 -19.67
N ARG A 57 5.10 10.81 -20.33
CA ARG A 57 3.87 10.86 -21.11
C ARG A 57 4.00 10.00 -22.37
N VAL A 58 2.99 9.16 -22.59
CA VAL A 58 2.82 8.38 -23.82
C VAL A 58 2.24 9.27 -24.92
N TYR A 59 2.76 9.18 -26.13
CA TYR A 59 2.31 9.95 -27.29
C TYR A 59 2.29 9.10 -28.56
N LYS A 60 1.45 9.49 -29.52
CA LYS A 60 1.38 8.81 -30.82
C LYS A 60 2.57 9.21 -31.70
N ASP A 61 3.27 8.23 -32.25
CA ASP A 61 4.39 8.46 -33.17
C ASP A 61 4.32 7.66 -34.49
N GLY A 62 3.24 6.88 -34.67
CA GLY A 62 2.90 6.18 -35.91
C GLY A 62 1.52 5.51 -35.82
N ASP A 63 1.14 4.75 -36.84
CA ASP A 63 -0.17 4.10 -36.93
C ASP A 63 -0.31 2.89 -35.97
N LEU A 64 0.77 2.12 -35.80
CA LEU A 64 0.88 1.05 -34.79
C LEU A 64 2.16 1.19 -33.98
N SER A 65 2.57 2.44 -33.73
CA SER A 65 3.68 2.72 -32.85
C SER A 65 3.38 3.88 -31.92
N PHE A 66 4.04 3.89 -30.76
CA PHE A 66 3.99 4.99 -29.81
C PHE A 66 5.39 5.37 -29.31
N GLY A 67 5.46 6.56 -28.72
CA GLY A 67 6.62 7.01 -27.98
C GLY A 67 6.28 7.35 -26.53
N VAL A 68 7.31 7.44 -25.70
CA VAL A 68 7.23 7.85 -24.30
C VAL A 68 8.28 8.94 -24.07
N ARG A 69 7.86 10.07 -23.50
CA ARG A 69 8.77 11.16 -23.15
C ARG A 69 9.70 10.75 -22.01
N ALA A 70 10.91 11.31 -22.00
CA ALA A 70 11.83 11.18 -20.88
C ALA A 70 11.19 11.67 -19.58
N GLY A 71 11.64 11.14 -18.44
CA GLY A 71 11.13 11.53 -17.14
C GLY A 71 11.84 10.83 -16.00
N ARG A 72 11.34 11.07 -14.78
CA ARG A 72 11.83 10.43 -13.55
C ARG A 72 10.69 9.76 -12.82
N PHE A 73 11.00 8.70 -12.09
CA PHE A 73 10.05 8.06 -11.18
C PHE A 73 10.72 7.57 -9.91
N MET A 74 9.90 7.31 -8.88
CA MET A 74 10.32 6.67 -7.64
C MET A 74 10.07 5.17 -7.73
N ASP A 75 11.07 4.39 -7.34
CA ASP A 75 10.99 2.95 -7.13
C ASP A 75 11.46 2.66 -5.70
N GLY A 76 10.52 2.51 -4.77
CA GLY A 76 10.78 2.59 -3.34
C GLY A 76 11.48 3.91 -2.99
N ASP A 77 12.68 3.80 -2.41
CA ASP A 77 13.52 4.95 -2.03
C ASP A 77 14.45 5.44 -3.15
N THR A 78 14.44 4.80 -4.31
CA THR A 78 15.35 5.13 -5.42
C THR A 78 14.65 5.97 -6.48
N VAL A 79 15.24 7.13 -6.79
CA VAL A 79 14.85 7.92 -7.97
C VAL A 79 15.49 7.29 -9.21
N ARG A 80 14.69 6.99 -10.24
CA ARG A 80 15.14 6.46 -11.52
C ARG A 80 14.88 7.43 -12.65
N ASP A 81 15.88 7.61 -13.52
CA ASP A 81 15.78 8.36 -14.76
C ASP A 81 15.39 7.42 -15.91
N TYR A 82 14.40 7.83 -16.71
CA TYR A 82 14.02 7.15 -17.94
C TYR A 82 14.29 8.07 -19.14
N PRO A 83 15.12 7.66 -20.12
CA PRO A 83 15.55 8.53 -21.22
C PRO A 83 14.47 8.81 -22.27
N GLY A 84 13.32 8.11 -22.21
CA GLY A 84 12.31 8.14 -23.26
C GLY A 84 12.52 7.04 -24.30
N ALA A 85 11.49 6.78 -25.10
CA ALA A 85 11.53 5.86 -26.24
C ALA A 85 10.60 6.34 -27.37
N ALA A 86 10.85 5.84 -28.57
CA ALA A 86 10.01 6.08 -29.75
C ALA A 86 9.95 4.81 -30.61
N ALA A 87 9.06 4.80 -31.59
CA ALA A 87 8.78 3.73 -32.52
C ALA A 87 8.51 2.38 -31.84
N GLN A 88 7.89 2.41 -30.64
CA GLN A 88 7.56 1.20 -29.89
C GLN A 88 6.32 0.57 -30.50
N SER A 89 6.40 -0.71 -30.84
CA SER A 89 5.32 -1.38 -31.57
C SER A 89 4.09 -1.61 -30.68
N LEU A 90 2.92 -1.45 -31.28
CA LEU A 90 1.63 -1.84 -30.72
C LEU A 90 1.11 -3.05 -31.48
N THR A 91 0.46 -3.95 -30.76
CA THR A 91 -0.27 -5.04 -31.40
C THR A 91 -1.65 -4.53 -31.80
N ASN A 92 -2.02 -4.84 -33.05
CA ASN A 92 -3.23 -4.35 -33.71
C ASN A 92 -4.51 -5.03 -33.18
N ASN A 93 -5.65 -4.32 -33.24
CA ASN A 93 -6.99 -4.80 -32.89
C ASN A 93 -7.13 -5.25 -31.42
N GLN A 94 -6.46 -4.55 -30.50
CA GLN A 94 -6.51 -4.87 -29.07
C GLN A 94 -6.05 -3.69 -28.20
N THR A 95 -6.28 -3.83 -26.90
CA THR A 95 -5.75 -2.93 -25.86
C THR A 95 -4.31 -3.30 -25.53
N ASN A 96 -3.43 -2.31 -25.56
CA ASN A 96 -2.03 -2.41 -25.20
C ASN A 96 -1.81 -1.66 -23.87
N TYR A 97 -1.19 -2.30 -22.89
CA TYR A 97 -0.91 -1.79 -21.55
C TYR A 97 0.58 -1.45 -21.47
N ILE A 98 0.88 -0.17 -21.29
CA ILE A 98 2.24 0.37 -21.38
C ILE A 98 2.71 0.73 -19.98
N TYR A 99 3.83 0.17 -19.56
CA TYR A 99 4.38 0.40 -18.22
C TYR A 99 5.91 0.39 -18.20
N LEU A 100 6.49 0.99 -17.17
CA LEU A 100 7.92 0.87 -16.85
C LEU A 100 8.11 -0.11 -15.70
N THR A 101 9.05 -1.02 -15.84
CA THR A 101 9.51 -1.90 -14.75
C THR A 101 10.39 -1.14 -13.74
N ALA A 102 10.67 -1.75 -12.60
CA ALA A 102 11.64 -1.24 -11.62
C ALA A 102 13.00 -0.92 -12.27
N GLU A 103 13.44 -1.68 -13.27
CA GLU A 103 14.70 -1.43 -14.00
C GLU A 103 14.60 -0.32 -15.05
N ALA A 104 13.52 0.47 -15.06
CA ALA A 104 13.23 1.48 -16.07
C ALA A 104 13.15 0.92 -17.51
N THR A 105 12.80 -0.36 -17.66
CA THR A 105 12.54 -0.97 -18.98
C THR A 105 11.09 -0.75 -19.36
N LEU A 106 10.87 -0.20 -20.57
CA LEU A 106 9.54 0.00 -21.14
C LEU A 106 8.98 -1.32 -21.68
N THR A 107 7.78 -1.66 -21.23
CA THR A 107 7.09 -2.89 -21.62
C THR A 107 5.70 -2.58 -22.18
N VAL A 108 5.30 -3.39 -23.15
CA VAL A 108 3.94 -3.43 -23.70
C VAL A 108 3.36 -4.80 -23.43
N ASN A 109 2.23 -4.85 -22.74
CA ASN A 109 1.47 -6.08 -22.51
C ASN A 109 0.07 -5.96 -23.13
N THR A 110 -0.59 -7.10 -23.33
CA THR A 110 -1.87 -7.20 -24.03
C THR A 110 -2.94 -7.85 -23.17
N SER A 111 -2.56 -8.40 -22.02
CA SER A 111 -3.46 -9.05 -21.05
C SER A 111 -3.84 -8.18 -19.85
N GLY A 112 -3.18 -7.03 -19.66
CA GLY A 112 -3.38 -6.15 -18.51
C GLY A 112 -2.08 -5.54 -17.99
N PHE A 113 -2.17 -4.65 -17.00
CA PHE A 113 -1.05 -4.36 -16.12
C PHE A 113 -0.79 -5.58 -15.21
N PRO A 114 0.47 -5.97 -14.95
CA PRO A 114 0.75 -7.07 -14.03
C PRO A 114 0.33 -6.71 -12.59
N ASP A 115 0.25 -7.70 -11.70
CA ASP A 115 0.06 -7.43 -10.27
C ASP A 115 1.28 -6.67 -9.74
N PRO A 116 1.13 -5.44 -9.20
CA PRO A 116 2.26 -4.66 -8.70
C PRO A 116 3.00 -5.37 -7.55
N SER A 117 2.34 -6.27 -6.82
CA SER A 117 2.94 -7.07 -5.75
C SER A 117 3.90 -8.13 -6.28
N ALA A 118 3.64 -8.66 -7.49
CA ALA A 118 4.46 -9.68 -8.13
C ALA A 118 5.49 -9.08 -9.10
N THR A 119 5.18 -7.95 -9.72
CA THR A 119 6.05 -7.27 -10.67
C THR A 119 5.93 -5.77 -10.44
N PRO A 120 6.81 -5.16 -9.63
CA PRO A 120 6.82 -3.72 -9.41
C PRO A 120 6.96 -2.96 -10.73
N HIS A 121 6.02 -2.06 -10.99
CA HIS A 121 5.96 -1.30 -12.23
C HIS A 121 5.19 0.01 -12.07
N ILE A 122 5.34 0.90 -13.04
CA ILE A 122 4.60 2.15 -13.15
C ILE A 122 3.72 2.08 -14.41
N PRO A 123 2.39 2.04 -14.27
CA PRO A 123 1.48 2.13 -15.41
C PRO A 123 1.60 3.52 -16.04
N LEU A 124 1.81 3.56 -17.35
CA LEU A 124 1.92 4.81 -18.11
C LEU A 124 0.63 5.11 -18.86
N ALA A 125 0.15 4.17 -19.68
CA ALA A 125 -1.07 4.35 -20.44
C ALA A 125 -1.66 3.02 -20.90
N THR A 126 -2.91 3.07 -21.37
CA THR A 126 -3.45 2.06 -22.27
C THR A 126 -3.68 2.66 -23.66
N ILE A 127 -3.45 1.86 -24.70
CA ILE A 127 -3.73 2.24 -26.10
C ILE A 127 -4.60 1.18 -26.75
N VAL A 128 -5.80 1.57 -27.17
CA VAL A 128 -6.70 0.71 -27.96
C VAL A 128 -6.41 0.94 -29.44
N THR A 129 -6.01 -0.10 -30.16
CA THR A 129 -5.80 -0.05 -31.61
C THR A 129 -6.93 -0.76 -32.35
N SER A 130 -7.26 -0.29 -33.55
CA SER A 130 -8.25 -0.91 -34.43
C SER A 130 -7.92 -0.66 -35.90
N SER A 131 -8.05 -1.69 -36.73
CA SER A 131 -7.84 -1.63 -38.18
C SER A 131 -6.47 -1.04 -38.58
N GLY A 132 -5.43 -1.33 -37.81
CA GLY A 132 -4.07 -0.88 -38.08
C GLY A 132 -3.79 0.57 -37.69
N ASN A 133 -4.67 1.20 -36.90
CA ASN A 133 -4.49 2.58 -36.47
C ASN A 133 -5.04 2.82 -35.04
N TYR A 134 -4.73 3.98 -34.47
CA TYR A 134 -5.30 4.55 -33.26
C TYR A 134 -5.11 6.08 -33.27
N ASN A 135 -5.90 6.83 -32.52
CA ASN A 135 -5.77 8.28 -32.35
C ASN A 135 -5.36 8.62 -30.92
N TYR A 136 -5.03 9.90 -30.67
CA TYR A 136 -4.69 10.39 -29.33
C TYR A 136 -5.78 10.12 -28.29
N THR A 137 -7.05 10.12 -28.70
CA THR A 137 -8.20 9.78 -27.85
C THR A 137 -8.22 8.32 -27.42
N ASN A 138 -7.48 7.43 -28.11
CA ASN A 138 -7.33 6.04 -27.72
C ASN A 138 -6.20 5.82 -26.70
N ILE A 139 -5.44 6.86 -26.35
CA ILE A 139 -4.43 6.82 -25.29
C ILE A 139 -5.10 7.25 -23.98
N ALA A 140 -5.33 6.30 -23.08
CA ALA A 140 -5.79 6.61 -21.73
C ALA A 140 -4.58 6.72 -20.79
N ASP A 141 -4.40 7.89 -20.17
CA ASP A 141 -3.31 8.14 -19.22
C ASP A 141 -3.54 7.37 -17.92
N CYS A 142 -2.58 6.53 -17.54
CA CYS A 142 -2.62 5.73 -16.31
C CYS A 142 -1.59 6.18 -15.27
N ARG A 143 -0.77 7.20 -15.56
CA ARG A 143 0.26 7.71 -14.64
C ARG A 143 -0.29 8.10 -13.26
N PRO A 144 -1.50 8.69 -13.12
CA PRO A 144 -2.07 9.00 -11.80
C PRO A 144 -2.30 7.78 -10.90
N GLN A 145 -2.38 6.57 -11.47
CA GLN A 145 -2.58 5.34 -10.69
C GLN A 145 -1.33 4.99 -9.85
N ALA A 146 -0.14 5.43 -10.29
CA ALA A 146 1.11 5.20 -9.56
C ALA A 146 1.33 6.17 -8.37
N LEU A 147 0.55 7.25 -8.28
CA LEU A 147 0.79 8.33 -7.32
C LEU A 147 0.51 7.95 -5.85
N PHE A 148 -0.26 6.88 -5.61
CA PHE A 148 -0.66 6.46 -4.25
C PHE A 148 0.15 5.29 -3.66
N GLY A 149 1.19 4.80 -4.35
CA GLY A 149 1.99 3.64 -3.92
C GLY A 149 3.00 3.89 -2.80
N ILE A 150 3.18 5.13 -2.34
CA ILE A 150 4.24 5.51 -1.36
C ILE A 150 4.09 4.77 -0.02
N LEU A 151 2.89 4.33 0.34
CA LEU A 151 2.67 3.60 1.60
C LEU A 151 3.03 2.11 1.52
N ASP A 152 3.26 1.54 0.33
CA ASP A 152 3.69 0.13 0.15
C ASP A 152 5.19 -0.08 0.37
N GLY A 153 5.96 1.00 0.53
CA GLY A 153 7.36 0.94 0.97
C GLY A 153 7.56 0.41 2.39
N ILE A 154 6.49 0.39 3.21
CA ILE A 154 6.40 -0.54 4.34
C ILE A 154 5.93 -1.85 3.72
N GLY A 155 6.87 -2.68 3.25
CA GLY A 155 6.55 -3.94 2.57
C GLY A 155 5.60 -4.81 3.43
N PRO A 156 4.89 -5.78 2.82
CA PRO A 156 3.94 -6.62 3.55
C PRO A 156 4.56 -7.29 4.79
N ALA A 157 5.85 -7.66 4.75
CA ALA A 157 6.58 -8.14 5.91
C ALA A 157 6.72 -7.08 7.02
N ALA A 158 7.05 -5.84 6.67
CA ALA A 158 7.15 -4.74 7.63
C ALA A 158 5.79 -4.26 8.15
N ARG A 159 4.69 -4.44 7.39
CA ARG A 159 3.32 -4.22 7.91
C ARG A 159 2.83 -5.38 8.77
N GLN A 160 3.26 -6.61 8.47
CA GLN A 160 2.88 -7.79 9.23
C GLN A 160 3.37 -7.71 10.68
N ASP A 161 4.52 -7.08 10.92
CA ASP A 161 5.10 -6.93 12.26
C ASP A 161 4.53 -5.77 13.09
N LEU A 162 3.77 -4.83 12.50
CA LEU A 162 3.39 -3.59 13.19
C LEU A 162 2.16 -3.70 14.08
N MET A 163 1.43 -4.82 14.01
CA MET A 163 0.20 -5.00 14.79
C MET A 163 0.14 -6.43 15.32
N PRO A 164 0.97 -6.78 16.32
CA PRO A 164 0.96 -8.12 16.87
C PRO A 164 -0.43 -8.46 17.42
N ASN A 165 -0.86 -9.69 17.19
CA ASN A 165 -2.06 -10.28 17.74
C ASN A 165 -1.68 -11.26 18.86
N LEU A 166 -2.57 -11.48 19.83
CA LEU A 166 -2.31 -12.43 20.92
C LEU A 166 -3.27 -13.61 20.81
N ASN A 167 -2.73 -14.82 20.70
CA ASN A 167 -3.50 -16.05 20.77
C ASN A 167 -3.39 -16.65 22.17
N ILE A 168 -4.51 -16.93 22.82
CA ILE A 168 -4.54 -17.51 24.17
C ILE A 168 -5.09 -18.93 24.08
N THR A 169 -4.31 -19.91 24.54
CA THR A 169 -4.70 -21.32 24.56
C THR A 169 -4.57 -21.90 25.97
N ALA A 170 -5.57 -22.69 26.39
CA ALA A 170 -5.51 -23.43 27.64
C ALA A 170 -5.10 -24.87 27.38
N GLY A 171 -4.03 -25.32 28.04
CA GLY A 171 -3.62 -26.71 28.06
C GLY A 171 -4.63 -27.61 28.78
N GLY A 172 -4.40 -28.92 28.67
CA GLY A 172 -5.13 -29.92 29.45
C GLY A 172 -4.91 -29.74 30.95
N GLU A 173 -5.90 -30.13 31.74
CA GLU A 173 -5.80 -30.12 33.20
C GLU A 173 -4.99 -31.30 33.72
N SER A 174 -4.08 -31.03 34.65
CA SER A 174 -3.29 -32.04 35.35
C SER A 174 -3.03 -31.60 36.79
N ALA A 175 -3.47 -32.39 37.77
CA ALA A 175 -3.31 -32.09 39.20
C ALA A 175 -3.76 -30.67 39.56
N ASP A 176 -5.04 -30.36 39.28
CA ASP A 176 -5.67 -29.06 39.53
C ASP A 176 -5.03 -27.88 38.76
N LYS A 177 -4.08 -28.15 37.86
CA LYS A 177 -3.30 -27.14 37.13
C LYS A 177 -3.60 -27.17 35.63
N ARG A 178 -3.66 -25.98 35.03
CA ARG A 178 -3.59 -25.79 33.57
C ARG A 178 -2.47 -24.82 33.24
N THR A 179 -1.69 -25.12 32.21
CA THR A 179 -0.78 -24.15 31.59
C THR A 179 -1.57 -23.35 30.56
N ILE A 180 -1.50 -22.04 30.65
CA ILE A 180 -2.10 -21.10 29.70
C ILE A 180 -0.98 -20.48 28.90
N THR A 181 -1.02 -20.68 27.58
CA THR A 181 -0.03 -20.13 26.65
C THR A 181 -0.60 -18.91 25.97
N LEU A 182 0.14 -17.80 26.02
CA LEU A 182 -0.14 -16.56 25.31
C LEU A 182 0.94 -16.38 24.25
N GLN A 183 0.56 -16.54 22.99
CA GLN A 183 1.46 -16.49 21.85
C GLN A 183 1.24 -15.20 21.07
N ALA A 184 2.23 -14.32 21.04
CA ALA A 184 2.24 -13.17 20.15
C ALA A 184 2.46 -13.63 18.70
N ARG A 185 1.66 -13.09 17.78
CA ARG A 185 1.69 -13.42 16.36
C ARG A 185 1.67 -12.19 15.48
N ASP A 186 2.31 -12.27 14.33
CA ASP A 186 2.23 -11.23 13.30
C ASP A 186 0.84 -11.21 12.62
N ALA A 187 0.59 -10.25 11.75
CA ALA A 187 -0.67 -10.17 10.99
C ALA A 187 -0.83 -11.34 9.97
N GLY A 188 0.25 -12.05 9.66
CA GLY A 188 0.26 -13.27 8.87
C GLY A 188 -0.04 -14.54 9.69
N ASN A 189 -0.29 -14.41 11.00
CA ASN A 189 -0.50 -15.50 11.95
C ASN A 189 0.72 -16.41 12.15
N ASN A 190 1.93 -15.90 11.87
CA ASN A 190 3.18 -16.54 12.30
C ASN A 190 3.53 -16.11 13.72
N ASP A 191 4.24 -16.96 14.46
CA ASP A 191 4.72 -16.62 15.80
C ASP A 191 5.80 -15.53 15.75
N LEU A 192 5.70 -14.56 16.65
CA LEU A 192 6.53 -13.35 16.63
C LEU A 192 7.94 -13.67 17.15
N SER A 193 9.00 -13.43 16.39
CA SER A 193 10.39 -13.71 16.80
C SER A 193 11.04 -12.58 17.62
N GLN A 194 10.27 -11.99 18.53
CA GLN A 194 10.73 -10.91 19.41
C GLN A 194 9.98 -10.90 20.76
N ARG A 195 10.59 -10.24 21.75
CA ARG A 195 9.99 -10.05 23.07
C ARG A 195 8.91 -8.98 23.03
N VAL A 196 7.78 -9.24 23.68
CA VAL A 196 6.68 -8.29 23.87
C VAL A 196 6.31 -8.22 25.35
N LEU A 197 5.79 -7.06 25.78
CA LEU A 197 5.22 -6.91 27.11
C LEU A 197 3.75 -7.31 27.08
N VAL A 198 3.37 -8.28 27.92
CA VAL A 198 2.00 -8.74 28.07
C VAL A 198 1.57 -8.53 29.52
N ARG A 199 0.46 -7.84 29.73
CA ARG A 199 -0.22 -7.83 31.03
C ARG A 199 -1.27 -8.91 31.03
N VAL A 200 -1.26 -9.82 32.00
CA VAL A 200 -2.22 -10.92 32.12
C VAL A 200 -2.96 -10.83 33.43
N TRP A 201 -4.28 -11.02 33.40
CA TRP A 201 -5.07 -11.15 34.61
C TRP A 201 -6.13 -12.24 34.54
N ILE A 202 -6.45 -12.80 35.71
CA ILE A 202 -7.44 -13.86 35.88
C ILE A 202 -8.73 -13.23 36.39
N ALA A 203 -9.85 -13.51 35.73
CA ALA A 203 -11.17 -13.00 36.10
C ALA A 203 -12.19 -14.14 36.31
N THR A 204 -13.26 -13.85 37.05
CA THR A 204 -14.41 -14.77 37.24
C THR A 204 -15.50 -14.58 36.18
N SER A 205 -15.37 -13.58 35.30
CA SER A 205 -16.25 -13.30 34.18
C SER A 205 -15.44 -12.76 33.01
N ASP A 206 -15.95 -12.90 31.78
CA ASP A 206 -15.31 -12.33 30.60
C ASP A 206 -15.20 -10.79 30.74
N TYR A 207 -14.04 -10.23 30.40
CA TYR A 207 -13.69 -8.81 30.62
C TYR A 207 -13.91 -8.31 32.06
N GLY A 208 -13.86 -9.22 33.04
CA GLY A 208 -13.97 -8.90 34.46
C GLY A 208 -12.68 -8.29 35.04
N ALA A 209 -12.81 -7.75 36.25
CA ALA A 209 -11.68 -7.30 37.04
C ALA A 209 -10.81 -8.49 37.51
N PRO A 210 -9.51 -8.28 37.79
CA PRO A 210 -8.64 -9.30 38.38
C PRO A 210 -9.21 -9.88 39.68
N SER A 211 -9.19 -11.20 39.82
CA SER A 211 -9.66 -11.93 40.99
C SER A 211 -8.69 -13.04 41.38
N ALA A 212 -8.22 -13.01 42.62
CA ALA A 212 -7.33 -14.02 43.20
C ALA A 212 -8.10 -15.18 43.87
N ALA A 213 -9.43 -15.18 43.76
CA ALA A 213 -10.27 -16.08 44.54
C ALA A 213 -10.06 -17.54 44.11
N GLY A 214 -9.43 -18.33 44.98
CA GLY A 214 -9.31 -19.79 44.81
C GLY A 214 -8.33 -20.25 43.74
N ASN A 215 -7.43 -19.38 43.27
CA ASN A 215 -6.41 -19.76 42.30
C ASN A 215 -5.01 -19.34 42.78
N THR A 216 -4.00 -20.09 42.33
CA THR A 216 -2.58 -19.71 42.43
C THR A 216 -1.99 -19.64 41.03
N VAL A 217 -1.03 -18.75 40.82
CA VAL A 217 -0.47 -18.49 39.49
C VAL A 217 1.05 -18.50 39.56
N ALA A 218 1.69 -19.16 38.60
CA ALA A 218 3.13 -19.15 38.42
C ALA A 218 3.46 -18.80 36.97
N VAL A 219 4.44 -17.93 36.74
CA VAL A 219 4.99 -17.67 35.40
C VAL A 219 5.97 -18.79 35.06
N GLU A 220 5.68 -19.53 33.99
CA GLU A 220 6.45 -20.71 33.54
C GLU A 220 7.41 -20.35 32.41
N THR A 221 6.93 -19.53 31.46
CA THR A 221 7.71 -19.01 30.33
C THR A 221 7.54 -17.48 30.26
N GLY A 222 8.64 -16.78 29.95
CA GLY A 222 8.74 -15.33 30.04
C GLY A 222 9.41 -14.87 31.34
N THR A 223 9.46 -13.55 31.54
CA THR A 223 10.04 -12.91 32.72
C THR A 223 8.98 -12.04 33.39
N GLN A 224 8.60 -12.37 34.62
CA GLN A 224 7.71 -11.54 35.42
C GLN A 224 8.40 -10.21 35.74
N ILE A 225 7.81 -9.11 35.28
CA ILE A 225 8.29 -7.74 35.53
C ILE A 225 7.60 -7.17 36.77
N GLU A 226 6.29 -7.34 36.84
CA GLU A 226 5.46 -6.76 37.91
C GLU A 226 4.35 -7.73 38.32
N GLN A 227 4.01 -7.71 39.61
CA GLN A 227 2.83 -8.36 40.16
C GLN A 227 1.95 -7.28 40.80
N VAL A 228 0.87 -6.92 40.11
CA VAL A 228 -0.05 -5.86 40.54
C VAL A 228 -0.98 -6.41 41.63
N VAL A 229 -1.51 -7.62 41.41
CA VAL A 229 -2.36 -8.34 42.37
C VAL A 229 -1.89 -9.77 42.46
N ALA A 230 -1.52 -10.21 43.67
CA ALA A 230 -1.06 -11.58 43.91
C ALA A 230 -2.08 -12.60 43.42
N ASN A 231 -1.60 -13.59 42.65
CA ASN A 231 -2.41 -14.62 42.03
C ASN A 231 -3.50 -14.09 41.08
N ALA A 232 -3.44 -12.86 40.58
CA ALA A 232 -4.52 -12.34 39.74
C ALA A 232 -4.10 -11.41 38.61
N ASP A 233 -3.04 -10.61 38.75
CA ASP A 233 -2.65 -9.60 37.74
C ASP A 233 -1.13 -9.42 37.71
N TYR A 234 -0.55 -9.64 36.54
CA TYR A 234 0.89 -9.69 36.30
C TYR A 234 1.26 -8.95 35.01
N ALA A 235 2.39 -8.24 35.00
CA ALA A 235 3.06 -7.80 33.78
C ALA A 235 4.26 -8.70 33.52
N ILE A 236 4.32 -9.29 32.32
CA ILE A 236 5.28 -10.32 31.94
C ILE A 236 5.90 -9.92 30.59
N GLU A 237 7.21 -9.93 30.51
CA GLU A 237 7.92 -9.87 29.23
C GLU A 237 8.00 -11.28 28.65
N SER A 238 7.57 -11.47 27.40
CA SER A 238 7.64 -12.77 26.73
C SER A 238 9.08 -13.24 26.53
N ASP A 239 9.25 -14.50 26.14
CA ASP A 239 10.53 -14.97 25.63
C ASP A 239 10.85 -14.43 24.21
N ALA A 240 11.94 -14.93 23.62
CA ALA A 240 12.41 -14.49 22.31
C ALA A 240 11.47 -14.87 21.15
N ASP A 241 10.54 -15.80 21.37
CA ASP A 241 9.58 -16.28 20.38
C ASP A 241 8.17 -15.70 20.64
N GLY A 242 8.09 -14.62 21.44
CA GLY A 242 6.82 -13.94 21.70
C GLY A 242 5.88 -14.73 22.62
N THR A 243 6.37 -15.74 23.32
CA THR A 243 5.56 -16.63 24.15
C THR A 243 5.60 -16.25 25.63
N VAL A 244 4.44 -16.27 26.27
CA VAL A 244 4.28 -16.27 27.73
C VAL A 244 3.51 -17.52 28.12
N GLU A 245 3.95 -18.22 29.17
CA GLU A 245 3.18 -19.31 29.76
C GLU A 245 2.96 -19.06 31.25
N ILE A 246 1.73 -19.22 31.70
CA ILE A 246 1.38 -19.18 33.11
C ILE A 246 0.71 -20.50 33.53
N GLY A 247 1.17 -21.07 34.64
CA GLY A 247 0.51 -22.17 35.31
C GLY A 247 -0.54 -21.62 36.27
N ILE A 248 -1.80 -22.00 36.09
CA ILE A 248 -2.89 -21.66 37.00
C ILE A 248 -3.36 -22.93 37.70
N THR A 249 -3.29 -22.94 39.03
CA THR A 249 -3.77 -24.05 39.87
C THR A 249 -5.01 -23.65 40.65
N ILE A 250 -6.08 -24.43 40.53
CA ILE A 250 -7.38 -24.24 41.20
C ILE A 250 -7.87 -25.59 41.71
N SER A 251 -8.13 -25.67 43.01
CA SER A 251 -8.68 -26.90 43.59
C SER A 251 -10.20 -26.91 43.48
N GLY A 252 -10.73 -28.02 42.99
CA GLY A 252 -12.15 -28.23 42.77
C GLY A 252 -12.71 -27.51 41.54
N ALA A 253 -13.99 -27.75 41.27
CA ALA A 253 -14.65 -27.22 40.09
C ALA A 253 -14.71 -25.69 40.08
N ALA A 254 -14.26 -25.09 38.99
CA ALA A 254 -14.24 -23.64 38.81
C ALA A 254 -14.24 -23.25 37.33
N SER A 255 -14.72 -22.04 37.04
CA SER A 255 -14.56 -21.40 35.73
C SER A 255 -13.76 -20.10 35.88
N ARG A 256 -12.80 -19.85 35.00
CA ARG A 256 -12.04 -18.59 34.92
C ARG A 256 -11.94 -18.11 33.48
N TYR A 257 -11.67 -16.82 33.35
CA TYR A 257 -11.35 -16.16 32.09
C TYR A 257 -9.95 -15.59 32.23
N ILE A 258 -9.07 -15.90 31.30
CA ILE A 258 -7.74 -15.34 31.23
C ILE A 258 -7.81 -14.18 30.24
N MET A 259 -7.57 -13.00 30.77
CA MET A 259 -7.52 -11.78 30.00
C MET A 259 -6.07 -11.38 29.83
N ALA A 260 -5.73 -10.86 28.66
CA ALA A 260 -4.40 -10.36 28.42
C ALA A 260 -4.43 -9.07 27.59
N GLU A 261 -3.58 -8.13 27.95
CA GLU A 261 -3.36 -6.89 27.24
C GLU A 261 -1.99 -6.91 26.58
N MET A 262 -1.96 -6.55 25.31
CA MET A 262 -0.74 -6.28 24.53
C MET A 262 -1.02 -5.05 23.65
N ASP A 263 -0.13 -4.06 23.68
CA ASP A 263 -0.24 -2.81 22.92
C ASP A 263 -1.61 -2.11 23.05
N GLY A 264 -2.17 -2.08 24.27
CA GLY A 264 -3.45 -1.44 24.57
C GLY A 264 -4.69 -2.18 24.07
N ARG A 265 -4.55 -3.41 23.57
CA ARG A 265 -5.66 -4.28 23.15
C ARG A 265 -5.85 -5.40 24.15
N VAL A 266 -7.10 -5.71 24.48
CA VAL A 266 -7.45 -6.79 25.41
C VAL A 266 -7.97 -8.00 24.65
N TYR A 267 -7.44 -9.16 25.03
CA TYR A 267 -7.74 -10.49 24.51
C TYR A 267 -8.34 -11.33 25.63
N SER A 268 -9.28 -12.22 25.30
CA SER A 268 -9.90 -13.15 26.24
C SER A 268 -9.71 -14.58 25.77
N SER A 269 -9.38 -15.48 26.69
CA SER A 269 -9.36 -16.93 26.44
C SER A 269 -10.74 -17.54 26.19
N GLY A 270 -11.81 -16.79 26.47
CA GLY A 270 -13.10 -17.39 26.78
C GLY A 270 -13.07 -18.15 28.11
N GLU A 271 -14.12 -18.94 28.38
CA GLU A 271 -14.24 -19.71 29.62
C GLU A 271 -13.27 -20.90 29.63
N VAL A 272 -12.44 -20.98 30.67
CA VAL A 272 -11.59 -22.13 31.00
C VAL A 272 -12.15 -22.78 32.25
N THR A 273 -12.39 -24.09 32.21
CA THR A 273 -12.99 -24.84 33.32
C THR A 273 -11.98 -25.76 33.98
N TRP A 274 -12.11 -25.91 35.30
CA TRP A 274 -11.40 -26.89 36.13
C TRP A 274 -12.39 -27.94 36.61
N ALA A 275 -11.96 -29.19 36.63
CA ALA A 275 -12.74 -30.30 37.15
C ALA A 275 -12.72 -30.31 38.69
N ALA A 276 -13.67 -31.06 39.28
CA ALA A 276 -13.71 -31.30 40.72
C ALA A 276 -12.76 -32.42 41.15
#